data_AF-A0A964MAR6-F1
#
_entry.id   AF-A0A964MAR6-F1
#
_cell.length_a   1.000
_cell.length_b   1.000
_cell.length_c   1.000
_cell.angle_alpha   90.00
_cell.angle_beta   90.00
_cell.angle_gamma   90.00
#
_symmetry.space_group_name_H-M   'P 1'
#
loop_
_entity.id
_entity.type
_entity.pdbx_description
1 polymer ?
#
loop_
_entity_poly.entity_id
_entity_poly.type
_entity_poly.pdbx_seq_one_letter_code
_entity_poly.pdbx_strand_id
1 'polypeptide(L)'
;MKKLITVLCCGALLIAGCSLSKAPAQAAIKAAEEALNLVRAEAQQFVPDQLAMLETALGNAKNSFAKGDYNAAIAAAKDIPLKIKDLTAAIEAKKAELPKVWEALAKDVPKLIASTKAAVAKAKGVDQAVLDEAKAGIEAMPATWT
;
A
#
# COMPACT_ATOMS: atom_id res chain seq x y z
N MET A 1 -18.82 40.12 57.96
CA MET A 1 -19.68 39.01 58.45
C MET A 1 -19.93 38.07 57.28
N LYS A 2 -19.01 37.17 56.91
CA LYS A 2 -18.83 35.80 57.43
C LYS A 2 -20.09 34.91 57.28
N LYS A 3 -20.25 34.30 56.10
CA LYS A 3 -20.87 32.98 55.76
C LYS A 3 -20.31 32.64 54.36
N LEU A 4 -19.37 31.75 54.06
CA LEU A 4 -19.09 30.35 54.44
C LEU A 4 -20.32 29.43 54.28
N ILE A 5 -20.13 28.38 53.46
CA ILE A 5 -21.05 27.30 53.05
C ILE A 5 -21.79 27.68 51.74
N THR A 6 -21.52 27.09 50.56
CA THR A 6 -21.57 25.65 50.24
C THR A 6 -20.65 25.30 49.05
N VAL A 7 -19.62 24.50 49.33
CA VAL A 7 -19.00 23.59 48.36
C VAL A 7 -19.92 22.38 48.26
N LEU A 8 -20.71 22.25 47.18
CA LEU A 8 -21.38 20.99 46.86
C LEU A 8 -21.90 20.98 45.42
N CYS A 9 -21.40 20.03 44.62
CA CYS A 9 -22.08 19.43 43.48
C CYS A 9 -22.19 20.22 42.16
N CYS A 10 -21.11 20.25 41.39
CA CYS A 10 -21.19 20.30 39.91
C CYS A 10 -20.08 19.46 39.22
N GLY A 11 -19.56 18.45 39.90
CA GLY A 11 -18.62 17.48 39.33
C GLY A 11 -19.34 16.21 38.87
N ALA A 12 -20.20 16.28 37.84
CA ALA A 12 -20.82 15.09 37.24
C ALA A 12 -21.47 15.30 35.85
N LEU A 13 -21.03 16.26 35.03
CA LEU A 13 -21.61 16.49 33.69
C LEU A 13 -20.71 16.11 32.51
N LEU A 14 -19.56 15.47 32.75
CA LEU A 14 -18.61 15.14 31.67
C LEU A 14 -18.89 13.83 30.90
N ILE A 15 -19.98 13.11 31.18
CA ILE A 15 -20.24 11.79 30.55
C ILE A 15 -21.29 11.83 29.42
N ALA A 16 -21.99 12.96 29.23
CA ALA A 16 -23.02 13.08 28.18
C ALA A 16 -22.45 13.29 26.76
N GLY A 17 -21.13 13.53 26.61
CA GLY A 17 -20.47 13.69 25.32
C GLY A 17 -20.04 12.39 24.64
N CYS A 18 -19.96 11.27 25.38
CA CYS A 18 -19.49 10.00 24.82
C CYS A 18 -20.53 9.29 23.93
N SER A 19 -21.82 9.64 23.99
CA SER A 19 -22.84 9.02 23.13
C SER A 19 -23.05 9.75 21.81
N LEU A 20 -22.80 11.06 21.74
CA LEU A 20 -23.07 11.86 20.54
C LEU A 20 -22.15 11.52 19.36
N SER A 21 -20.90 11.15 19.64
CA SER A 21 -19.88 10.88 18.63
C SER A 21 -19.82 9.42 18.17
N LYS A 22 -20.53 8.50 18.85
CA LYS A 22 -20.54 7.08 18.51
C LYS A 22 -21.11 6.79 17.11
N ALA A 23 -22.29 7.32 16.80
CA ALA A 23 -22.92 7.07 15.49
C ALA A 23 -22.11 7.66 14.32
N PRO A 24 -21.61 8.91 14.39
CA PRO A 24 -20.69 9.45 13.38
C PRO A 24 -19.40 8.63 13.21
N ALA A 25 -18.80 8.17 14.32
CA ALA A 25 -17.60 7.33 14.26
C ALA A 25 -17.86 5.99 13.56
N GLN A 26 -18.98 5.33 13.88
CA GLN A 26 -19.36 4.08 13.24
C GLN A 26 -19.62 4.26 11.74
N ALA A 27 -20.33 5.34 11.36
CA ALA A 27 -20.60 5.65 9.97
C ALA A 27 -19.31 5.92 9.19
N ALA A 28 -18.36 6.68 9.76
CA ALA A 28 -17.08 6.97 9.14
C ALA A 28 -16.24 5.70 8.91
N ILE A 29 -16.16 4.81 9.92
CA ILE A 29 -15.45 3.53 9.79
C ILE A 29 -16.09 2.65 8.72
N LYS A 30 -17.42 2.55 8.70
CA LYS A 30 -18.15 1.73 7.73
C LYS A 30 -17.95 2.25 6.30
N ALA A 31 -18.05 3.56 6.09
CA ALA A 31 -17.82 4.17 4.78
C ALA A 31 -16.38 3.94 4.30
N ALA A 32 -15.40 4.02 5.21
CA ALA A 32 -14.01 3.69 4.92
C ALA A 32 -13.81 2.22 4.53
N GLU A 33 -14.45 1.28 5.24
CA GLU A 33 -14.43 -0.14 4.91
C GLU A 33 -15.01 -0.42 3.52
N GLU A 34 -16.20 0.12 3.24
CA GLU A 34 -16.88 -0.06 1.95
C GLU A 34 -16.03 0.49 0.81
N ALA A 35 -15.49 1.71 0.96
CA ALA A 35 -14.65 2.31 -0.06
C ALA A 35 -13.33 1.55 -0.28
N LEU A 36 -12.71 1.03 0.79
CA LEU A 36 -11.50 0.22 0.67
C LEU A 36 -11.79 -1.14 0.01
N ASN A 37 -12.92 -1.77 0.33
CA ASN A 37 -13.31 -3.06 -0.25
C ASN A 37 -13.42 -3.00 -1.78
N LEU A 38 -13.86 -1.86 -2.34
CA LEU A 38 -13.99 -1.67 -3.79
C LEU A 38 -12.66 -1.75 -4.54
N VAL A 39 -11.56 -1.36 -3.89
CA VAL A 39 -10.23 -1.27 -4.51
C VAL A 39 -9.22 -2.25 -3.95
N ARG A 40 -9.56 -3.00 -2.88
CA ARG A 40 -8.62 -3.87 -2.16
C ARG A 40 -7.93 -4.88 -3.06
N ALA A 41 -8.67 -5.55 -3.95
CA ALA A 41 -8.10 -6.59 -4.80
C ALA A 41 -7.02 -6.03 -5.74
N GLU A 42 -7.31 -4.91 -6.38
CA GLU A 42 -6.35 -4.24 -7.26
C GLU A 42 -5.18 -3.64 -6.46
N ALA A 43 -5.47 -3.03 -5.32
CA ALA A 43 -4.46 -2.49 -4.42
C ALA A 43 -3.46 -3.57 -3.97
N GLN A 44 -3.94 -4.78 -3.68
CA GLN A 44 -3.11 -5.92 -3.31
C GLN A 44 -2.16 -6.33 -4.45
N GLN A 45 -2.60 -6.21 -5.70
CA GLN A 45 -1.81 -6.60 -6.87
C GLN A 45 -0.77 -5.54 -7.27
N PHE A 46 -1.14 -4.26 -7.18
CA PHE A 46 -0.34 -3.19 -7.76
C PHE A 46 0.43 -2.36 -6.71
N VAL A 47 -0.12 -2.21 -5.50
CA VAL A 47 0.41 -1.30 -4.45
C VAL A 47 0.20 -1.87 -3.03
N PRO A 48 0.67 -3.10 -2.73
CA PRO A 48 0.38 -3.79 -1.46
C PRO A 48 0.85 -3.03 -0.21
N ASP A 49 1.98 -2.30 -0.29
CA ASP A 49 2.49 -1.52 0.84
C ASP A 49 1.53 -0.37 1.21
N GLN A 50 0.95 0.30 0.20
CA GLN A 50 0.00 1.39 0.43
C GLN A 50 -1.33 0.86 0.97
N LEU A 51 -1.77 -0.32 0.51
CA LEU A 51 -2.92 -1.02 1.07
C LEU A 51 -2.70 -1.31 2.56
N ALA A 52 -1.55 -1.87 2.94
CA ALA A 52 -1.22 -2.20 4.32
C ALA A 52 -1.21 -0.98 5.25
N MET A 53 -0.70 0.16 4.77
CA MET A 53 -0.73 1.43 5.51
C MET A 53 -2.17 1.89 5.78
N LEU A 54 -3.06 1.72 4.81
CA LEU A 54 -4.46 2.13 4.93
C LEU A 54 -5.26 1.18 5.83
N GLU A 55 -5.01 -0.13 5.73
CA GLU A 55 -5.59 -1.13 6.64
C GLU A 55 -5.16 -0.90 8.10
N THR A 56 -3.91 -0.49 8.31
CA THR A 56 -3.41 -0.07 9.63
C THR A 56 -4.17 1.15 10.16
N ALA A 57 -4.38 2.17 9.33
CA ALA A 57 -5.14 3.36 9.72
C ALA A 57 -6.60 3.03 10.09
N LEU A 58 -7.24 2.17 9.31
CA LEU A 58 -8.60 1.69 9.57
C LEU A 58 -8.67 0.83 10.85
N GLY A 59 -7.68 -0.03 11.07
CA GLY A 59 -7.52 -0.79 12.31
C GLY A 59 -7.38 0.10 13.54
N ASN A 60 -6.60 1.18 13.44
CA ASN A 60 -6.47 2.17 14.51
C ASN A 60 -7.80 2.89 14.81
N ALA A 61 -8.55 3.29 13.78
CA ALA A 61 -9.87 3.89 13.96
C ALA A 61 -10.84 2.93 14.66
N LYS A 62 -10.86 1.65 14.26
CA LYS A 62 -11.64 0.58 14.92
C LYS A 62 -11.24 0.36 16.37
N ASN A 63 -9.94 0.36 16.66
CA ASN A 63 -9.43 0.19 18.02
C ASN A 63 -9.84 1.35 18.94
N SER A 64 -9.76 2.60 18.45
CA SER A 64 -10.26 3.77 19.20
C SER A 64 -11.76 3.66 19.45
N PHE A 65 -12.53 3.26 18.44
CA PHE A 65 -13.98 3.04 18.58
C PHE A 65 -14.31 1.98 19.63
N ALA A 66 -13.61 0.84 19.61
CA ALA A 66 -13.80 -0.26 20.56
C ALA A 66 -13.47 0.15 22.01
N LYS A 67 -12.52 1.06 22.20
CA LYS A 67 -12.16 1.65 23.50
C LYS A 67 -13.14 2.73 23.98
N GLY A 68 -14.15 3.07 23.18
CA GLY A 68 -15.08 4.17 23.47
C GLY A 68 -14.53 5.56 23.16
N ASP A 69 -13.32 5.65 22.57
CA ASP A 69 -12.72 6.91 22.13
C ASP A 69 -13.22 7.27 20.72
N TYR A 70 -14.48 7.70 20.66
CA TYR A 70 -15.14 7.99 19.39
C TYR A 70 -14.59 9.23 18.69
N ASN A 71 -14.05 10.21 19.44
CA ASN A 71 -13.40 11.38 18.85
C ASN A 71 -12.07 10.99 18.19
N ALA A 72 -11.25 10.16 18.84
CA ALA A 72 -10.05 9.62 18.20
C ALA A 72 -10.39 8.71 17.02
N ALA A 73 -11.48 7.94 17.08
CA ALA A 73 -11.94 7.14 15.96
C ALA A 73 -12.31 8.00 14.74
N ILE A 74 -13.06 9.09 14.95
CA ILE A 74 -13.39 10.06 13.89
C ILE A 74 -12.12 10.71 13.35
N ALA A 75 -11.21 11.14 14.23
CA ALA A 75 -9.95 11.76 13.82
C ALA A 75 -9.06 10.81 13.00
N ALA A 76 -9.00 9.52 13.37
CA ALA A 76 -8.27 8.50 12.63
C ALA A 76 -8.95 8.14 11.29
N ALA A 77 -10.28 8.20 11.22
CA ALA A 77 -11.03 7.92 10.00
C ALA A 77 -11.07 9.08 9.00
N LYS A 78 -10.86 10.34 9.45
CA LYS A 78 -11.07 11.55 8.65
C LYS A 78 -10.26 11.58 7.34
N ASP A 79 -9.04 11.03 7.37
CA ASP A 79 -8.10 11.08 6.24
C ASP A 79 -8.21 9.85 5.34
N ILE A 80 -8.97 8.82 5.76
CA ILE A 80 -9.11 7.57 5.00
C ILE A 80 -9.70 7.79 3.61
N PRO A 81 -10.75 8.61 3.39
CA PRO A 81 -11.28 8.86 2.06
C PRO A 81 -10.25 9.43 1.08
N LEU A 82 -9.40 10.36 1.55
CA LEU A 82 -8.32 10.92 0.74
C LEU A 82 -7.27 9.85 0.42
N LYS A 83 -6.88 9.05 1.41
CA LYS A 83 -5.92 7.95 1.22
C LYS A 83 -6.44 6.87 0.25
N ILE A 84 -7.74 6.61 0.22
CA ILE A 84 -8.34 5.70 -0.78
C ILE A 84 -8.22 6.28 -2.18
N LYS A 85 -8.46 7.59 -2.35
CA LYS A 85 -8.26 8.26 -3.64
C LYS A 85 -6.79 8.19 -4.09
N ASP A 86 -5.85 8.41 -3.17
CA ASP A 86 -4.42 8.30 -3.46
C ASP A 86 -4.04 6.85 -3.83
N LEU A 87 -4.62 5.86 -3.15
CA LEU A 87 -4.44 4.45 -3.47
C LEU A 87 -4.95 4.12 -4.88
N THR A 88 -6.14 4.60 -5.25
CA THR A 88 -6.67 4.45 -6.62
C THR A 88 -5.75 5.10 -7.65
N ALA A 89 -5.25 6.31 -7.39
CA ALA A 89 -4.31 6.98 -8.28
C ALA A 89 -3.00 6.20 -8.42
N ALA A 90 -2.50 5.61 -7.33
CA ALA A 90 -1.29 4.80 -7.35
C ALA A 90 -1.47 3.48 -8.13
N ILE A 91 -2.64 2.83 -8.02
CA ILE A 91 -3.01 1.67 -8.84
C ILE A 91 -2.95 2.04 -10.33
N GLU A 92 -3.60 3.14 -10.72
CA GLU A 92 -3.64 3.57 -12.12
C GLU A 92 -2.25 3.99 -12.63
N ALA A 93 -1.45 4.64 -11.79
CA ALA A 93 -0.06 4.95 -12.11
C ALA A 93 0.76 3.67 -12.36
N LYS A 94 0.63 2.65 -11.50
CA LYS A 94 1.33 1.37 -11.67
C LYS A 94 0.89 0.63 -12.94
N LYS A 95 -0.40 0.61 -13.24
CA LYS A 95 -0.91 0.05 -14.51
C LYS A 95 -0.36 0.79 -15.72
N ALA A 96 -0.24 2.11 -15.66
CA ALA A 96 0.32 2.92 -16.75
C ALA A 96 1.86 2.78 -16.91
N GLU A 97 2.57 2.40 -15.84
CA GLU A 97 4.01 2.12 -15.87
C GLU A 97 4.32 0.76 -16.53
N LEU A 98 3.46 -0.26 -16.35
CA LEU A 98 3.72 -1.62 -16.82
C LEU A 98 4.06 -1.72 -18.33
N PRO A 99 3.32 -1.09 -19.26
CA PRO A 99 3.69 -1.10 -20.67
C PRO A 99 5.05 -0.47 -20.94
N LYS A 100 5.40 0.60 -20.23
CA LYS A 100 6.68 1.29 -20.42
C LYS A 100 7.85 0.44 -19.92
N VAL A 101 7.67 -0.22 -18.78
CA VAL A 101 8.64 -1.17 -18.24
C VAL A 101 8.80 -2.35 -19.20
N TRP A 102 7.70 -2.88 -19.72
CA TRP A 102 7.74 -3.97 -20.71
C TRP A 102 8.45 -3.55 -21.99
N GLU A 103 8.14 -2.39 -22.56
CA GLU A 103 8.81 -1.85 -23.75
C GLU A 103 10.31 -1.60 -23.52
N ALA A 104 10.68 -1.11 -22.33
CA ALA A 104 12.08 -0.94 -21.96
C ALA A 104 12.80 -2.30 -21.89
N LEU A 105 12.22 -3.29 -21.21
CA LEU A 105 12.75 -4.65 -21.16
C LEU A 105 12.85 -5.26 -22.56
N ALA A 106 11.82 -5.13 -23.40
CA ALA A 106 11.81 -5.64 -24.76
C ALA A 106 12.94 -5.03 -25.62
N LYS A 107 13.35 -3.79 -25.34
CA LYS A 107 14.50 -3.13 -26.00
C LYS A 107 15.84 -3.56 -25.41
N ASP A 108 15.91 -3.79 -24.11
CA ASP A 108 17.18 -4.00 -23.40
C ASP A 108 17.59 -5.47 -23.31
N VAL A 109 16.64 -6.41 -23.21
CA VAL A 109 16.93 -7.85 -23.19
C VAL A 109 17.73 -8.31 -24.42
N PRO A 110 17.36 -7.96 -25.67
CA PRO A 110 18.17 -8.32 -26.83
C PRO A 110 19.60 -7.75 -26.81
N LYS A 111 19.78 -6.54 -26.26
CA LYS A 111 21.11 -5.92 -26.12
C LYS A 111 21.96 -6.66 -25.09
N LEU A 112 21.36 -7.07 -23.97
CA LEU A 112 22.02 -7.88 -22.95
C LEU A 112 22.44 -9.24 -23.50
N ILE A 113 21.59 -9.89 -24.31
CA ILE A 113 21.94 -11.14 -25.00
C ILE A 113 23.13 -10.92 -25.94
N ALA A 114 23.11 -9.89 -26.77
CA ALA A 114 24.20 -9.57 -27.70
C ALA A 114 25.52 -9.25 -26.96
N SER A 115 25.46 -8.47 -25.87
CA SER A 115 26.61 -8.14 -25.04
C SER A 115 27.20 -9.39 -24.38
N THR A 116 26.35 -10.28 -23.86
CA THR A 116 26.77 -11.54 -23.27
C THR A 116 27.41 -12.46 -24.31
N LYS A 117 26.84 -12.56 -25.53
CA LYS A 117 27.44 -13.31 -26.66
C LYS A 117 28.85 -12.82 -26.97
N ALA A 118 29.04 -11.49 -27.02
CA ALA A 118 30.34 -10.89 -27.29
C ALA A 118 31.35 -11.14 -26.16
N ALA A 119 30.91 -11.15 -24.90
CA ALA A 119 31.77 -11.45 -23.75
C ALA A 119 32.23 -12.92 -23.76
N VAL A 120 31.30 -13.86 -24.00
CA VAL A 120 31.62 -15.30 -24.09
C VAL A 120 32.57 -15.59 -25.24
N ALA A 121 32.39 -14.96 -26.40
CA ALA A 121 33.30 -15.12 -27.54
C ALA A 121 34.74 -14.63 -27.26
N LYS A 122 34.93 -13.75 -26.28
CA LYS A 122 36.24 -13.17 -25.92
C LYS A 122 36.85 -13.77 -24.66
N ALA A 123 36.14 -14.65 -23.97
CA ALA A 123 36.61 -15.27 -22.73
C ALA A 123 37.86 -16.14 -23.00
N LYS A 124 38.85 -16.05 -22.10
CA LYS A 124 40.10 -16.81 -22.16
C LYS A 124 40.32 -17.52 -20.83
N GLY A 125 40.99 -18.68 -20.86
CA GLY A 125 41.29 -19.45 -19.65
C GLY A 125 40.07 -20.16 -19.04
N VAL A 126 38.99 -20.31 -19.81
CA VAL A 126 37.80 -21.07 -19.46
C VAL A 126 37.83 -22.40 -20.21
N ASP A 127 37.34 -23.46 -19.58
CA ASP A 127 37.21 -24.78 -20.21
C ASP A 127 36.31 -24.71 -21.47
N GLN A 128 36.69 -25.45 -22.50
CA GLN A 128 36.02 -25.38 -23.81
C GLN A 128 34.57 -25.88 -23.73
N ALA A 129 34.28 -26.92 -22.95
CA ALA A 129 32.93 -27.43 -22.79
C ALA A 129 32.03 -26.38 -22.11
N VAL A 130 32.58 -25.65 -21.13
CA VAL A 130 31.87 -24.54 -20.45
C VAL A 130 31.57 -23.39 -21.43
N LEU A 131 32.50 -23.05 -22.33
CA LEU A 131 32.24 -22.03 -23.35
C LEU A 131 31.16 -22.44 -24.35
N ASP A 132 31.12 -23.71 -24.73
CA ASP A 132 30.16 -24.20 -25.71
C ASP A 132 28.76 -24.34 -25.09
N GLU A 133 28.66 -24.75 -23.83
CA GLU A 133 27.41 -24.69 -23.06
C GLU A 133 26.89 -23.25 -22.92
N ALA A 134 27.76 -22.30 -22.59
CA ALA A 134 27.38 -20.89 -22.47
C ALA A 134 26.87 -20.30 -23.80
N LYS A 135 27.51 -20.63 -24.92
CA LYS A 135 27.04 -20.22 -26.26
C LYS A 135 25.67 -20.81 -26.57
N ALA A 136 25.50 -22.12 -26.34
CA ALA A 136 24.22 -22.79 -26.59
C ALA A 136 23.08 -22.16 -25.76
N GLY A 137 23.34 -21.86 -24.48
CA GLY A 137 22.38 -21.18 -23.61
C GLY A 137 22.00 -19.79 -24.12
N ILE A 138 22.97 -18.98 -24.54
CA ILE A 138 22.72 -17.62 -25.07
C ILE A 138 21.96 -17.67 -26.40
N GLU A 139 22.21 -18.67 -27.25
CA GLU A 139 21.51 -18.83 -28.53
C GLU A 139 20.06 -19.29 -28.37
N ALA A 140 19.74 -19.98 -27.28
CA ALA A 140 18.36 -20.36 -26.93
C ALA A 140 17.56 -19.20 -26.31
N MET A 141 18.21 -18.23 -25.65
CA MET A 141 17.54 -17.14 -24.92
C MET A 141 16.54 -16.31 -25.76
N PRO A 142 16.85 -15.88 -27.01
CA PRO A 142 15.91 -15.13 -27.84
C PRO A 142 14.57 -15.84 -28.03
N ALA A 143 14.60 -17.17 -28.23
CA ALA A 143 13.38 -17.97 -28.47
C ALA A 143 12.52 -18.18 -27.21
N THR A 144 13.09 -17.95 -26.02
CA THR A 144 12.39 -18.14 -24.74
C THR A 144 11.72 -16.88 -24.20
N TRP A 145 12.08 -15.70 -24.72
CA TRP A 145 11.60 -14.40 -24.23
C TRP A 145 10.59 -13.71 -25.16
N THR A 146 10.62 -14.02 -26.47
CA THR A 146 9.66 -13.54 -27.47
C THR A 146 8.33 -14.28 -27.37
#